data_AF-A0A6M0BHR8-F1
#
_entry.id   AF-A0A6M0BHR8-F1
#
_cell.length_a   1.000
_cell.length_b   1.000
_cell.length_c   1.000
_cell.angle_alpha   90.00
_cell.angle_beta   90.00
_cell.angle_gamma   90.00
#
_symmetry.space_group_name_H-M   'P 1'
#
loop_
_entity.id
_entity.type
_entity.pdbx_description
1 polymer ?
#
loop_
_entity_poly.entity_id
_entity_poly.type
_entity_poly.pdbx_seq_one_letter_code
_entity_poly.pdbx_strand_id
1 'polypeptide(L)'
;YQLNLRDVFPLAGRDTKGTMLDRNIPPGAVVKTGTLREVSALAGVLPTRDRGLVWFAIINGGNDILEFRAKQDQLLQRLSVEWGALTQKSSNQTHKPLVIGDPKRIEKISSALLIENKK
;
A
#
# COMPACT_ATOMS: atom_id res chain seq x y z
N TYR A 1 -8.42 21.20 1.16
CA TYR A 1 -8.25 19.90 0.50
C TYR A 1 -9.12 18.88 1.21
N GLN A 2 -9.90 18.08 0.47
CA GLN A 2 -10.74 17.03 1.05
C GLN A 2 -10.01 15.70 0.86
N LEU A 3 -9.26 15.28 1.88
CA LEU A 3 -8.52 14.02 1.88
C LEU A 3 -9.45 12.84 2.12
N ASN A 4 -9.18 11.71 1.48
CA ASN A 4 -9.86 10.44 1.73
C ASN A 4 -8.86 9.34 2.13
N LEU A 5 -9.38 8.18 2.52
CA LEU A 5 -8.58 7.07 3.07
C LEU A 5 -7.44 6.64 2.14
N ARG A 6 -7.66 6.62 0.82
CA ARG A 6 -6.67 6.18 -0.18
C ARG A 6 -5.51 7.18 -0.39
N ASP A 7 -5.66 8.39 0.13
CA ASP A 7 -4.64 9.44 0.06
C ASP A 7 -3.62 9.31 1.22
N VAL A 8 -3.97 8.55 2.26
CA VAL A 8 -3.16 8.44 3.49
C VAL A 8 -2.70 7.00 3.73
N PHE A 9 -3.49 6.00 3.31
CA PHE A 9 -3.18 4.59 3.50
C PHE A 9 -2.85 3.87 2.17
N PRO A 10 -2.05 2.80 2.23
CA PRO A 10 -1.79 1.93 1.09
C PRO A 10 -3.07 1.44 0.38
N LEU A 11 -3.08 1.56 -0.94
CA LEU A 11 -4.14 1.11 -1.84
C LEU A 11 -3.67 -0.08 -2.67
N ALA A 12 -4.30 -1.24 -2.47
CA ALA A 12 -4.05 -2.44 -3.25
C ALA A 12 -4.34 -2.22 -4.74
N GLY A 13 -3.46 -2.71 -5.61
CA GLY A 13 -3.51 -2.47 -7.05
C GLY A 13 -2.84 -1.16 -7.52
N ARG A 14 -2.52 -0.23 -6.61
CA ARG A 14 -1.76 1.01 -6.91
C ARG A 14 -0.37 0.98 -6.26
N ASP A 15 -0.33 0.71 -4.96
CA ASP A 15 0.88 0.80 -4.16
C ASP A 15 1.56 -0.58 -4.08
N THR A 16 2.74 -0.71 -4.68
CA THR A 16 3.46 -2.00 -4.85
C THR A 16 4.74 -2.12 -4.04
N LYS A 17 5.05 -1.12 -3.20
CA LYS A 17 6.28 -1.04 -2.40
C LYS A 17 5.98 -1.11 -0.90
N GLY A 18 7.04 -1.23 -0.10
CA GLY A 18 6.94 -1.25 1.37
C GLY A 18 6.15 -2.46 1.86
N THR A 19 5.20 -2.25 2.76
CA THR A 19 4.42 -3.37 3.33
C THR A 19 3.40 -4.00 2.38
N MET A 20 3.24 -3.43 1.18
CA MET A 20 2.43 -3.99 0.10
C MET A 20 3.23 -4.89 -0.84
N LEU A 21 4.56 -4.94 -0.68
CA LEU A 21 5.40 -5.85 -1.45
C LEU A 21 4.95 -7.30 -1.20
N ASP A 22 4.80 -8.05 -2.29
CA ASP A 22 4.37 -9.46 -2.31
C ASP A 22 2.98 -9.72 -1.70
N ARG A 23 2.16 -8.68 -1.51
CA ARG A 23 0.77 -8.82 -1.05
C ARG A 23 -0.16 -9.06 -2.23
N ASN A 24 -1.01 -10.08 -2.12
CA ASN A 24 -2.04 -10.42 -3.09
C ASN A 24 -3.43 -10.00 -2.58
N ILE A 25 -3.55 -8.74 -2.17
CA ILE A 25 -4.80 -8.17 -1.66
C ILE A 25 -5.67 -7.73 -2.85
N PRO A 26 -7.00 -7.96 -2.85
CA PRO A 26 -7.89 -7.52 -3.92
C PRO A 26 -7.71 -6.03 -4.28
N PRO A 27 -7.56 -5.68 -5.57
CA PRO A 27 -7.43 -4.29 -6.00
C PRO A 27 -8.56 -3.40 -5.48
N GLY A 28 -8.22 -2.19 -5.05
CA GLY A 28 -9.19 -1.25 -4.48
C GLY A 28 -9.31 -1.30 -2.96
N ALA A 29 -8.83 -2.35 -2.30
CA ALA A 29 -8.77 -2.38 -0.86
C ALA A 29 -7.77 -1.33 -0.34
N VAL A 30 -8.20 -0.53 0.64
CA VAL A 30 -7.34 0.41 1.35
C VAL A 30 -7.01 -0.18 2.71
N VAL A 31 -5.72 -0.36 3.00
CA VAL A 31 -5.29 -1.20 4.13
C VAL A 31 -4.16 -0.58 4.94
N LYS A 32 -4.03 -1.03 6.18
CA LYS A 32 -2.87 -0.86 7.03
C LYS A 32 -2.40 -2.21 7.55
N THR A 33 -1.09 -2.42 7.48
CA THR A 33 -0.40 -3.59 8.02
C THR A 33 0.15 -3.33 9.42
N GLY A 34 0.25 -4.36 10.25
CA GLY A 34 0.94 -4.36 11.53
C GLY A 34 1.73 -5.66 11.72
N THR A 35 2.92 -5.59 12.30
CA THR A 35 3.73 -6.77 12.61
C THR A 35 4.46 -6.52 13.93
N LEU A 36 4.28 -7.43 14.89
CA LEU A 36 5.08 -7.54 16.11
C LEU A 36 5.77 -8.91 16.13
N ARG A 37 6.43 -9.27 17.24
CA ARG A 37 7.15 -10.54 17.39
C ARG A 37 6.31 -11.76 17.03
N GLU A 38 5.07 -11.81 17.53
CA GLU A 38 4.18 -12.97 17.40
C GLU A 38 2.80 -12.57 16.90
N VAL A 39 2.69 -11.42 16.23
CA VAL A 39 1.42 -10.90 15.74
C VAL A 39 1.60 -10.37 14.33
N SER A 40 0.73 -10.84 13.43
CA SER A 40 0.51 -10.24 12.10
C SER A 40 -0.90 -9.67 12.05
N ALA A 41 -1.02 -8.39 11.73
CA ALA A 41 -2.30 -7.69 11.68
C ALA A 41 -2.52 -7.00 10.33
N LEU A 42 -3.77 -6.98 9.88
CA LEU A 42 -4.23 -6.26 8.70
C LEU A 42 -5.60 -5.68 8.97
N ALA A 43 -5.76 -4.37 8.77
CA ALA A 43 -7.05 -3.70 8.87
C ALA A 43 -7.28 -2.83 7.65
N GLY A 44 -8.54 -2.61 7.28
CA GLY A 44 -8.86 -1.82 6.10
C GLY A 44 -10.32 -1.84 5.69
N VAL A 45 -10.54 -1.40 4.47
CA VAL A 45 -11.83 -1.42 3.79
C VAL A 45 -11.70 -2.16 2.46
N LEU A 46 -12.56 -3.14 2.25
CA LEU A 46 -12.70 -3.91 1.01
C LEU A 46 -13.94 -3.43 0.26
N PRO A 47 -13.80 -2.78 -0.90
CA PRO A 47 -14.94 -2.45 -1.73
C PRO A 47 -15.49 -3.69 -2.43
N THR A 48 -16.79 -3.92 -2.29
CA THR A 48 -17.50 -5.06 -2.87
C THR A 48 -18.74 -4.59 -3.63
N ARG A 49 -19.18 -5.38 -4.61
CA ARG A 49 -20.40 -5.11 -5.39
C ARG A 49 -21.64 -5.30 -4.52
N ASP A 50 -21.69 -6.40 -3.77
CA ASP A 50 -22.92 -6.87 -3.12
C ASP A 50 -23.10 -6.34 -1.70
N ARG A 51 -22.01 -5.97 -1.01
CA ARG A 51 -22.03 -5.46 0.38
C ARG A 51 -21.60 -4.00 0.48
N GLY A 52 -21.25 -3.35 -0.63
CA GLY A 52 -20.64 -2.02 -0.61
C GLY A 52 -19.26 -2.05 0.05
N LEU A 53 -18.96 -1.08 0.91
CA LEU A 53 -17.69 -1.00 1.64
C LEU A 53 -17.73 -1.91 2.88
N VAL A 54 -16.88 -2.93 2.91
CA VAL A 54 -16.73 -3.82 4.07
C VAL A 54 -15.49 -3.44 4.86
N TRP A 55 -15.68 -3.03 6.11
CA TRP A 55 -14.60 -2.72 7.05
C TRP A 55 -14.16 -3.99 7.77
N PHE A 56 -12.85 -4.16 7.94
CA PHE A 56 -12.31 -5.35 8.57
C PHE A 56 -11.07 -5.06 9.43
N ALA A 57 -10.85 -5.95 10.39
CA ALA A 57 -9.61 -6.07 11.15
C ALA A 57 -9.31 -7.56 11.34
N ILE A 58 -8.11 -7.99 10.97
CA ILE A 58 -7.62 -9.36 11.07
C ILE A 58 -6.39 -9.34 11.96
N ILE A 59 -6.37 -10.20 12.98
CA ILE A 59 -5.25 -10.36 13.91
C ILE A 59 -4.92 -11.83 13.99
N ASN A 60 -3.71 -12.21 13.59
CA ASN A 60 -3.20 -13.57 13.71
C ASN A 60 -2.08 -13.58 14.75
N GLY A 61 -2.17 -14.49 15.72
CA GLY A 61 -1.15 -14.70 16.75
C GLY A 61 -0.34 -15.98 16.49
N GLY A 62 0.97 -15.91 16.70
CA GLY A 62 1.92 -17.00 16.49
C GLY A 62 3.18 -16.55 15.75
N ASN A 63 4.03 -17.52 15.40
CA ASN A 63 5.40 -17.23 14.95
C ASN A 63 5.56 -17.14 13.42
N ASP A 64 4.58 -17.61 12.63
CA ASP A 64 4.68 -17.61 11.16
C ASP A 64 3.99 -16.39 10.54
N ILE A 65 4.69 -15.26 10.59
CA ILE A 65 4.19 -13.98 10.08
C ILE A 65 3.92 -14.03 8.57
N LEU A 66 4.72 -14.78 7.80
CA LEU A 66 4.56 -14.86 6.35
C LEU A 66 3.31 -15.67 5.99
N GLU A 67 3.10 -16.81 6.65
CA GLU A 67 1.90 -17.61 6.46
C GLU A 67 0.64 -16.81 6.86
N PHE A 68 0.69 -16.03 7.95
CA PHE A 68 -0.42 -15.17 8.33
C PHE A 68 -0.75 -14.10 7.29
N ARG A 69 0.27 -13.47 6.68
CA ARG A 69 0.04 -12.51 5.59
C ARG A 69 -0.64 -13.17 4.40
N ALA A 70 -0.21 -14.38 4.02
CA ALA A 70 -0.83 -15.14 2.93
C ALA A 70 -2.29 -15.52 3.26
N LYS A 71 -2.57 -15.96 4.50
CA LYS A 71 -3.93 -16.28 4.97
C LYS A 71 -4.85 -15.06 5.00
N GLN A 72 -4.34 -13.90 5.41
CA GLN A 72 -5.07 -12.62 5.36
C GLN A 72 -5.47 -12.28 3.92
N ASP A 73 -4.52 -12.36 2.99
CA ASP A 73 -4.75 -12.06 1.58
C ASP A 73 -5.78 -13.03 0.98
N GLN A 74 -5.64 -14.32 1.28
CA GLN A 74 -6.58 -15.35 0.83
C GLN A 74 -8.00 -15.15 1.37
N LEU A 75 -8.15 -14.73 2.64
CA LEU A 75 -9.46 -14.40 3.20
C LEU A 75 -10.10 -13.25 2.40
N LEU A 76 -9.37 -12.16 2.18
CA LEU A 76 -9.89 -11.03 1.42
C LEU A 76 -10.24 -11.38 -0.03
N GLN A 77 -9.44 -12.23 -0.69
CA GLN A 77 -9.76 -12.74 -2.02
C GLN A 77 -11.07 -13.52 -2.04
N ARG A 78 -11.27 -14.45 -1.09
CA ARG A 78 -12.51 -15.23 -1.00
C ARG A 78 -13.72 -14.33 -0.79
N LEU A 79 -13.62 -13.37 0.14
CA LEU A 79 -14.69 -12.40 0.38
C LEU A 79 -14.97 -11.53 -0.86
N SER A 80 -13.94 -11.14 -1.60
CA SER A 80 -14.10 -10.36 -2.83
C SER A 80 -14.76 -11.18 -3.96
N VAL A 81 -14.50 -12.49 -4.03
CA VAL A 81 -15.17 -13.38 -4.98
C VAL A 81 -16.63 -13.58 -4.56
N GLU A 82 -16.87 -13.86 -3.29
CA GLU A 82 -18.21 -14.14 -2.75
C GLU A 82 -19.15 -12.94 -2.86
N TRP A 83 -18.67 -11.74 -2.59
CA TRP A 83 -19.48 -10.51 -2.59
C TRP A 83 -19.29 -9.65 -3.83
N GLY A 84 -18.59 -10.19 -4.84
CA GLY A 84 -18.27 -9.51 -6.10
C GLY A 84 -17.24 -8.39 -5.95
N ALA A 85 -16.22 -8.40 -6.81
CA ALA A 85 -15.27 -7.31 -6.89
C ALA A 85 -15.88 -6.10 -7.59
N LEU A 86 -15.60 -4.88 -7.12
CA LEU A 86 -15.87 -3.69 -7.92
C LEU A 86 -14.93 -3.70 -9.13
N THR A 87 -15.51 -3.65 -10.33
CA THR A 87 -14.72 -3.36 -11.54
C THR A 87 -14.15 -1.95 -11.39
N GLN A 88 -12.86 -1.86 -11.09
CA GLN A 88 -12.19 -0.57 -11.04
C GLN A 88 -12.15 -0.01 -12.46
N LYS A 89 -12.92 1.06 -12.72
CA LYS A 89 -12.58 1.95 -13.83
C LYS A 89 -11.19 2.49 -13.52
N SER A 90 -10.21 2.14 -14.35
CA SER A 90 -8.91 2.81 -14.38
C SER A 90 -9.17 4.30 -14.58
N SER A 91 -9.27 5.05 -13.48
CA SER A 91 -8.96 6.46 -13.53
C SER A 91 -7.45 6.49 -13.43
N ASN A 92 -6.77 6.55 -14.56
CA ASN A 92 -5.39 7.00 -14.62
C ASN A 92 -5.37 8.46 -14.14
N GLN A 93 -5.49 8.66 -12.83
CA GLN A 93 -5.23 9.95 -12.21
C GLN A 93 -3.72 10.10 -12.22
N THR A 94 -3.22 10.62 -13.34
CA THR A 94 -1.91 11.23 -13.44
C THR A 94 -1.91 12.43 -12.49
N HIS A 95 -1.58 12.18 -11.23
CA HIS A 95 -1.22 13.26 -10.33
C HIS A 95 -0.03 13.98 -10.97
N LYS A 96 -0.18 15.28 -11.24
CA LYS A 96 0.95 16.13 -11.64
C LYS A 96 2.10 15.86 -10.65
N PRO A 97 3.32 15.57 -11.13
CA PRO A 97 4.45 15.36 -10.24
C PRO A 97 4.51 16.52 -9.23
N LEU A 98 4.46 16.18 -7.94
CA LEU A 98 4.62 17.18 -6.90
C LEU A 98 6.02 17.76 -7.05
N VAL A 99 6.12 19.05 -7.41
CA VAL A 99 7.40 19.76 -7.42
C VAL A 99 7.72 20.10 -5.97
N ILE A 100 8.38 19.17 -5.28
CA ILE A 100 8.82 19.37 -3.89
C ILE A 100 10.15 20.09 -3.92
N GLY A 101 10.07 21.41 -3.79
CA GLY A 101 11.21 22.30 -3.71
C GLY A 101 11.75 22.77 -5.06
N ASP A 102 12.57 23.81 -5.01
CA ASP A 102 13.26 24.32 -6.19
C ASP A 102 14.43 23.40 -6.52
N PRO A 103 14.45 22.74 -7.70
CA PRO A 103 15.56 21.88 -8.11
C PRO A 103 16.90 22.61 -8.18
N LYS A 104 16.91 23.95 -8.25
CA LYS A 104 18.13 24.77 -8.19
C LYS A 104 18.74 24.85 -6.79
N ARG A 105 18.05 24.41 -5.72
CA ARG A 105 18.61 24.35 -4.36
C ARG A 105 19.59 23.19 -4.14
N ILE A 106 19.63 22.22 -5.05
CA ILE A 106 20.59 21.12 -4.99
C ILE A 106 21.69 21.42 -6.01
N GLU A 107 22.84 21.89 -5.54
CA GLU A 107 24.04 21.87 -6.37
C GLU A 107 24.47 20.42 -6.56
N LYS A 108 24.47 19.96 -7.81
CA LYS A 108 25.01 18.66 -8.16
C LYS A 108 26.54 18.80 -8.15
N ILE A 109 27.17 18.52 -7.01
CA ILE A 109 28.63 18.44 -6.94
C ILE A 109 29.05 17.33 -7.90
N SER A 110 29.77 17.69 -8.96
CA SER A 110 30.29 16.73 -9.92
C SER A 110 31.30 15.81 -9.23
N SER A 111 31.34 14.54 -9.62
CA SER A 111 32.26 13.55 -9.04
C SER A 111 33.75 13.95 -9.15
N ALA A 112 34.07 14.90 -10.03
CA ALA A 112 35.40 15.49 -10.17
C ALA A 112 35.79 16.35 -8.95
N LEU A 113 34.87 17.11 -8.36
CA LEU A 113 35.12 17.97 -7.19
C LEU A 113 35.28 17.19 -5.88
N LEU A 114 34.81 15.94 -5.83
CA LEU A 114 34.99 15.04 -4.67
C LEU A 114 36.41 14.47 -4.58
N ILE A 115 37.18 14.45 -5.68
CA ILE A 115 38.55 13.91 -5.71
C ILE A 115 39.57 14.98 -5.33
N GLU A 116 39.30 16.26 -5.63
CA GLU A 116 40.21 17.37 -5.32
C GLU A 116 40.31 17.70 -3.83
N ASN A 117 39.25 17.47 -3.05
CA ASN A 117 39.24 17.72 -1.60
C ASN A 117 39.77 16.54 -0.75
N LYS A 118 40.53 15.62 -1.35
CA LYS A 118 41.10 14.44 -0.69
C LYS A 118 42.64 14.43 -0.62
N LYS A 119 43.29 15.59 -0.75
CA LYS A 119 44.73 15.76 -0.53
C LYS A 119 45.02 16.66 0.65
#